data_AF-A0A7K6QJQ9-F1
#
_entry.id   AF-A0A7K6QJQ9-F1
#
_cell.length_a   1.000
_cell.length_b   1.000
_cell.length_c   1.000
_cell.angle_alpha   90.00
_cell.angle_beta   90.00
_cell.angle_gamma   90.00
#
_symmetry.space_group_name_H-M   'P 1'
#
loop_
_entity.id
_entity.type
_entity.pdbx_description
1 polymer ?
#
loop_
_entity_poly.entity_id
_entity_poly.type
_entity_poly.pdbx_seq_one_letter_code
_entity_poly.pdbx_strand_id
1 'polypeptide(L)' 'PDKCRRRTPFLVLLVVSAPADTAARDAVRRTWGNESAVPGLAVLRLFLLGLHPTFHAELSPVLREEDELHGDLL' A
#
# COMPACT_ATOMS: atom_id res chain seq x y z
N PRO A 1 -4.61 -0.97 10.69
CA PRO A 1 -5.39 0.14 11.32
C PRO A 1 -4.55 1.23 12.02
N ASP A 2 -3.29 0.98 12.37
CA ASP A 2 -2.47 1.93 13.15
C ASP A 2 -1.75 3.01 12.34
N LYS A 3 -1.78 2.93 11.00
CA LYS A 3 -0.97 3.79 10.13
C LYS A 3 -1.23 5.29 10.32
N CYS A 4 -2.47 5.66 10.61
CA CYS A 4 -2.90 7.04 10.89
C CYS A 4 -2.91 7.39 12.38
N ARG A 5 -2.72 6.45 13.31
CA ARG A 5 -2.86 6.74 14.75
C ARG A 5 -1.72 7.55 15.33
N ARG A 6 -0.50 7.39 14.78
CA ARG A 6 0.72 8.07 15.25
C ARG A 6 1.14 9.24 14.38
N ARG A 7 0.41 9.49 13.29
CA ARG A 7 0.75 10.47 12.25
C ARG A 7 -0.48 11.26 11.90
N THR A 8 -0.39 12.59 11.88
CA THR A 8 -1.42 13.47 11.33
C THR A 8 -1.00 13.78 9.89
N PRO A 9 -1.40 12.96 8.89
CA PRO A 9 -0.90 13.14 7.53
C PRO A 9 -1.41 14.46 6.95
N PHE A 10 -0.52 15.17 6.26
CA PHE A 10 -0.88 16.31 5.42
C PHE A 10 -1.61 15.83 4.15
N LEU A 11 -1.15 14.71 3.58
CA LEU A 11 -1.69 14.11 2.37
C LEU A 11 -1.81 12.60 2.54
N VAL A 12 -2.96 12.04 2.13
CA VAL A 12 -3.17 10.60 2.01
C VAL A 12 -3.32 10.25 0.54
N LEU A 13 -2.42 9.41 0.04
CA LEU A 13 -2.48 8.78 -1.28
C LEU A 13 -3.20 7.44 -1.13
N LEU A 14 -4.46 7.37 -1.55
CA LEU A 14 -5.21 6.11 -1.64
C LEU A 14 -5.14 5.58 -3.07
N VAL A 15 -4.41 4.49 -3.26
CA VAL A 15 -4.07 3.95 -4.58
C VAL A 15 -4.80 2.64 -4.80
N VAL A 16 -5.67 2.57 -5.80
CA VAL A 16 -6.35 1.32 -6.16
C VAL A 16 -5.40 0.45 -6.98
N SER A 17 -5.25 -0.82 -6.63
CA SER A 17 -4.48 -1.79 -7.43
C SER A 17 -5.08 -3.18 -7.39
N ALA A 18 -4.85 -4.01 -8.40
CA ALA A 18 -5.31 -5.39 -8.37
C ALA A 18 -4.45 -6.23 -7.42
N PRO A 19 -5.01 -7.26 -6.75
CA PRO A 19 -4.26 -8.17 -5.89
C PRO A 19 -2.95 -8.71 -6.50
N ALA A 20 -2.98 -9.09 -7.77
CA ALA A 20 -1.85 -9.66 -8.50
C ALA A 20 -0.74 -8.64 -8.85
N ASP A 21 -1.01 -7.34 -8.79
CA ASP A 21 -0.10 -6.28 -9.26
C ASP A 21 0.92 -5.84 -8.19
N THR A 22 1.60 -6.80 -7.56
CA THR A 22 2.63 -6.54 -6.53
C THR A 22 3.75 -5.65 -7.06
N ALA A 23 4.21 -5.91 -8.29
CA ALA A 23 5.27 -5.12 -8.94
C ALA A 23 4.85 -3.66 -9.18
N ALA A 24 3.57 -3.41 -9.51
CA ALA A 24 3.07 -2.06 -9.68
C ALA A 24 3.04 -1.31 -8.35
N ARG A 25 2.56 -1.96 -7.28
CA ARG A 25 2.63 -1.39 -5.92
C ARG A 25 4.06 -1.04 -5.55
N ASP A 26 5.01 -1.94 -5.78
CA ASP A 26 6.43 -1.72 -5.51
C ASP A 26 7.03 -0.54 -6.29
N ALA A 27 6.67 -0.41 -7.57
CA ALA A 27 7.06 0.74 -8.38
C ALA A 27 6.51 2.05 -7.79
N VAL A 28 5.23 2.08 -7.39
CA VAL A 28 4.65 3.23 -6.68
C VAL A 28 5.40 3.51 -5.38
N ARG A 29 5.78 2.46 -4.61
CA ARG A 29 6.51 2.64 -3.35
C ARG A 29 7.84 3.37 -3.53
N ARG A 30 8.55 3.04 -4.61
CA ARG A 30 9.90 3.54 -4.92
C ARG A 30 9.91 4.83 -5.73
N THR A 31 8.77 5.27 -6.24
CA THR A 31 8.63 6.46 -7.09
C THR A 31 7.75 7.51 -6.42
N TRP A 32 6.68 7.94 -7.10
CA TRP A 32 5.83 9.04 -6.67
C TRP A 32 5.07 8.79 -5.37
N GLY A 33 4.92 7.53 -4.95
CA GLY A 33 4.27 7.16 -3.70
C GLY A 33 5.20 7.12 -2.49
N ASN A 34 6.48 7.45 -2.63
CA ASN A 34 7.44 7.42 -1.53
C ASN A 34 7.08 8.46 -0.44
N GLU A 35 6.76 7.98 0.77
CA GLU A 35 6.33 8.83 1.91
C GLU A 35 7.38 9.83 2.38
N SER A 36 8.65 9.61 2.03
CA SER A 36 9.78 10.48 2.39
C SER A 36 10.24 11.38 1.24
N ALA A 37 9.53 11.39 0.11
CA ALA A 37 9.95 12.15 -1.08
C ALA A 37 9.93 13.66 -0.87
N VAL A 38 9.10 14.17 0.05
CA VAL A 38 8.99 15.60 0.34
C VAL A 38 9.37 15.87 1.80
N PRO A 39 10.55 16.45 2.07
CA PRO A 39 11.01 16.74 3.43
C PRO A 39 10.02 17.65 4.17
N GLY A 40 9.69 17.30 5.41
CA GLY A 40 8.83 18.10 6.29
C GLY A 40 7.32 17.94 6.08
N LEU A 41 6.87 17.24 5.03
CA LEU A 41 5.46 16.92 4.82
C LEU A 41 5.18 15.46 5.19
N ALA A 42 4.20 15.25 6.07
CA ALA A 42 3.72 13.91 6.41
C ALA A 42 2.81 13.37 5.30
N VAL A 43 3.38 12.63 4.35
CA VAL A 43 2.63 11.91 3.31
C VAL A 43 2.39 10.47 3.75
N LEU A 44 1.17 9.97 3.54
CA LEU A 44 0.78 8.60 3.82
C LEU A 44 0.29 7.93 2.53
N ARG A 45 0.78 6.73 2.21
CA ARG A 45 0.32 5.93 1.08
C ARG A 45 -0.43 4.69 1.55
N LEU A 46 -1.60 4.40 1.00
CA LEU A 46 -2.34 3.16 1.25
C LEU A 46 -2.77 2.58 -0.10
N PHE A 47 -2.68 1.26 -0.24
CA PHE A 47 -3.22 0.54 -1.38
C PHE A 47 -4.58 -0.03 -1.02
N LEU A 48 -5.59 0.26 -1.83
CA LEU A 48 -6.91 -0.35 -1.71
C LEU A 48 -7.01 -1.52 -2.68
N LEU A 49 -7.19 -2.72 -2.13
CA LEU A 49 -7.30 -3.95 -2.90
C LEU A 49 -8.73 -4.46 -2.91
N GLY A 50 -9.08 -5.15 -4.00
CA GLY A 50 -10.27 -5.99 -4.08
C GLY A 50 -9.93 -7.46 -3.84
N LEU A 51 -10.90 -8.34 -4.04
CA LEU A 51 -10.64 -9.77 -4.15
C LEU A 51 -10.37 -10.13 -5.62
N HIS A 52 -9.36 -10.97 -5.86
CA HIS A 52 -9.14 -11.48 -7.20
C HIS A 52 -10.23 -12.51 -7.52
N PRO A 53 -10.92 -12.43 -8.68
CA PRO A 53 -12.10 -13.26 -8.95
C PRO A 53 -11.80 -14.77 -8.98
N THR A 54 -10.63 -15.16 -9.48
CA THR A 54 -10.23 -16.57 -9.62
C THR A 54 -9.16 -16.98 -8.60
N PHE A 55 -8.05 -16.25 -8.54
CA PHE A 55 -6.84 -16.64 -7.79
C PHE A 55 -6.77 -16.09 -6.36
N HIS A 56 -7.90 -15.87 -5.67
CA HIS A 56 -7.88 -15.29 -4.33
C HIS A 56 -7.10 -16.15 -3.32
N ALA A 57 -7.29 -17.48 -3.35
CA ALA A 57 -6.66 -18.39 -2.40
C ALA A 57 -5.14 -18.45 -2.60
N GLU A 58 -4.69 -18.42 -3.86
CA GLU A 58 -3.29 -18.46 -4.27
C GLU A 58 -2.57 -17.16 -3.97
N LEU A 59 -3.26 -16.02 -4.10
CA LEU A 59 -2.69 -14.70 -3.83
C LEU A 59 -2.70 -14.33 -2.35
N SER A 60 -3.55 -14.95 -1.52
CA SER A 60 -3.66 -14.61 -0.10
C SER A 60 -2.34 -14.71 0.69
N PRO A 61 -1.51 -15.76 0.54
CA PRO A 61 -0.21 -15.83 1.20
C PRO A 61 0.74 -14.72 0.78
N VAL A 62 0.77 -14.38 -0.51
CA VAL A 62 1.63 -13.34 -1.08
C VAL A 62 1.22 -11.96 -0.56
N LEU A 63 -0.09 -11.67 -0.53
CA LEU A 63 -0.61 -10.41 0.00
C LEU A 63 -0.36 -10.27 1.50
N ARG A 64 -0.44 -11.38 2.25
CA ARG A 64 -0.15 -11.37 3.69
C ARG A 64 1.32 -11.06 3.95
N GLU A 65 2.23 -11.68 3.19
CA GLU A 65 3.66 -11.38 3.29
C GLU A 65 3.94 -9.91 2.92
N GLU A 66 3.31 -9.40 1.86
CA GLU A 66 3.42 -7.99 1.47
C GLU A 66 2.91 -7.03 2.57
N ASP A 67 1.76 -7.33 3.18
CA ASP A 67 1.21 -6.50 4.27
C ASP A 67 2.06 -6.57 5.55
N GLU A 68 2.63 -7.73 5.87
CA GLU A 68 3.57 -7.87 7.00
C GLU A 68 4.83 -7.00 6.78
N LEU A 69 5.31 -6.90 5.54
CA LEU A 69 6.49 -6.10 5.20
C LEU A 69 6.21 -4.60 5.13
N HIS A 70 5.05 -4.19 4.61
CA HIS A 70 4.78 -2.78 4.30
C HIS A 70 3.67 -2.12 5.14
N GLY A 71 2.72 -2.90 5.64
CA GLY A 71 1.59 -2.44 6.46
C GLY A 71 0.76 -1.34 5.77
N ASP A 72 0.69 -1.39 4.44
CA ASP A 72 0.04 -0.39 3.60
C ASP A 72 -1.08 -0.94 2.72
N LEU A 73 -1.52 -2.18 2.92
CA LEU A 73 -2.65 -2.78 2.21
C LEU A 73 -3.96 -2.62 2.99
N LEU A 74 -5.04 -2.35 2.26
CA LEU A 74 -6.43 -2.29 2.74
C LEU A 74 -7.31 -3.25 1.94
#